data_AF-W6UV04-F1
#
_entry.id   AF-W6UV04-F1
#
_cell.length_a   1.000
_cell.length_b   1.000
_cell.length_c   1.000
_cell.angle_alpha   90.00
_cell.angle_beta   90.00
_cell.angle_gamma   90.00
#
_symmetry.space_group_name_H-M   'P 1'
#
loop_
_entity.id
_entity.type
_entity.pdbx_description
1 polymer ?
#
loop_
_entity_poly.entity_id
_entity_poly.type
_entity_poly.pdbx_seq_one_letter_code
_entity_poly.pdbx_strand_id
1 'polypeptide(L)'
;MDSFLTWVALGSVNLVDLVDVQCRDLVDYENNFRALKRRGRTVEELPSEVKIDCLTVNCVPVKNAVEQILQNLFEALLNCLRRSVQADLVTTDAFLSDALGKLSVRPQTMEEMAIARDKHDLLTREQSRLADRLACAEEKDKLLRHVSGCGVDAFSNTKSKWAKFQLMMDSFKLMMNEQLNVMQSNLDSRVKAFVAQMERFFTCWQQAQPSTNLIESGDRKQCLAAVETIKSWKDEFVEMEKTWNEIL
;
A
#
# COMPACT_ATOMS: atom_id res chain seq x y z
N MET A 1 40.35 -30.31 32.49
CA MET A 1 38.90 -30.56 32.31
C MET A 1 38.16 -29.30 31.84
N ASP A 2 38.67 -28.10 32.13
CA ASP A 2 38.07 -26.81 31.73
C ASP A 2 38.11 -26.47 30.23
N SER A 3 38.86 -27.21 29.42
CA SER A 3 39.06 -26.92 27.99
C SER A 3 37.79 -27.04 27.15
N PHE A 4 36.83 -27.86 27.57
CA PHE A 4 35.55 -28.04 26.87
C PHE A 4 34.42 -27.14 27.42
N LEU A 5 34.60 -26.52 28.59
CA LEU A 5 33.55 -25.77 29.28
C LEU A 5 33.06 -24.58 28.44
N THR A 6 33.98 -23.87 27.78
CA THR A 6 33.64 -22.73 26.91
C THR A 6 32.88 -23.13 25.65
N TRP A 7 32.95 -24.40 25.24
CA TRP A 7 32.27 -24.90 24.05
C TRP A 7 30.83 -25.29 24.33
N VAL A 8 30.55 -25.77 25.55
CA VAL A 8 29.22 -26.20 25.96
C VAL A 8 28.40 -25.09 26.63
N ALA A 9 29.00 -23.93 26.90
CA ALA A 9 28.34 -22.80 27.56
C ALA A 9 27.04 -22.38 26.85
N LEU A 10 27.02 -22.37 25.51
CA LEU A 10 25.83 -22.06 24.71
C LEU A 10 24.72 -23.11 24.83
N GLY A 11 25.02 -24.33 25.28
CA GLY A 11 24.00 -25.35 25.54
C GLY A 11 23.18 -25.09 26.80
N SER A 12 23.56 -24.13 27.64
CA SER A 12 22.86 -23.77 28.88
C SER A 12 21.80 -22.68 28.71
N VAL A 13 21.67 -22.11 27.50
CA VAL A 13 20.77 -20.98 27.23
C VAL A 13 19.78 -21.30 26.11
N ASN A 14 18.65 -20.62 26.08
CA ASN A 14 17.75 -20.67 24.93
C ASN A 14 18.35 -19.87 23.78
N LEU A 15 18.82 -20.59 22.74
CA LEU A 15 19.48 -19.99 21.58
C LEU A 15 18.54 -19.09 20.76
N VAL A 16 17.23 -19.38 20.75
CA VAL A 16 16.27 -18.56 20.02
C VAL A 16 16.12 -17.20 20.70
N ASP A 17 15.88 -17.19 22.02
CA ASP A 17 15.75 -15.96 22.79
C ASP A 17 17.06 -15.14 22.76
N LEU A 18 18.21 -15.82 22.83
CA LEU A 18 19.51 -15.19 22.73
C LEU A 18 19.67 -14.46 21.39
N VAL A 19 19.35 -15.14 20.28
CA VAL A 19 19.45 -14.55 18.94
C VAL A 19 18.48 -13.39 18.77
N ASP A 20 17.24 -13.53 19.22
CA ASP A 20 16.23 -12.45 19.10
C ASP A 20 16.65 -11.18 19.88
N VAL A 21 17.40 -11.32 20.97
CA VAL A 21 17.95 -10.17 21.72
C VAL A 21 19.19 -9.57 21.05
N GLN A 22 20.08 -10.41 20.52
CA GLN A 22 21.42 -10.01 20.04
C GLN A 22 21.47 -9.62 18.57
N CYS A 23 20.49 -10.03 17.75
CA CYS A 23 20.47 -9.76 16.32
C CYS A 23 19.30 -8.85 15.95
N ARG A 24 19.57 -7.59 15.59
CA ARG A 24 18.55 -6.62 15.17
C ARG A 24 18.83 -6.09 13.77
N ASP A 25 20.10 -5.75 13.53
CA ASP A 25 20.55 -5.18 12.28
C ASP A 25 21.28 -6.22 11.41
N LEU A 26 21.40 -5.94 10.11
CA LEU A 26 22.07 -6.83 9.16
C LEU A 26 23.49 -7.22 9.63
N VAL A 27 24.23 -6.24 10.16
CA VAL A 27 25.61 -6.41 10.62
C VAL A 27 25.71 -7.42 11.76
N ASP A 28 24.69 -7.49 12.63
CA ASP A 28 24.66 -8.47 13.73
C ASP A 28 24.60 -9.88 13.16
N TYR A 29 23.71 -10.12 12.19
CA TYR A 29 23.60 -11.42 11.53
C TYR A 29 24.89 -11.80 10.79
N GLU A 30 25.46 -10.88 10.01
CA GLU A 30 26.71 -11.14 9.28
C GLU A 30 27.86 -11.51 10.22
N ASN A 31 28.00 -10.78 11.33
CA ASN A 31 29.03 -11.03 12.32
C ASN A 31 28.83 -12.38 13.01
N ASN A 32 27.59 -12.72 13.37
CA ASN A 32 27.26 -13.99 14.01
C ASN A 32 27.46 -15.18 13.05
N PHE A 33 27.02 -15.11 11.80
CA PHE A 33 27.30 -16.17 10.81
C PHE A 33 28.79 -16.34 10.54
N ARG A 34 29.56 -15.23 10.47
CA ARG A 34 31.01 -15.27 10.31
C ARG A 34 31.69 -15.88 11.53
N ALA A 35 31.26 -15.52 12.73
CA ALA A 35 31.77 -16.08 13.99
C ALA A 35 31.47 -17.58 14.09
N LEU A 36 30.25 -17.99 13.71
CA LEU A 36 29.83 -19.39 13.68
C LEU A 36 30.68 -20.21 12.71
N LYS A 37 30.93 -19.70 11.50
CA LYS A 37 31.82 -20.34 10.51
C LYS A 37 33.25 -20.52 11.03
N ARG A 38 33.78 -19.52 11.75
CA ARG A 38 35.10 -19.65 12.40
C ARG A 38 35.08 -20.70 13.51
N ARG A 39 34.05 -20.66 14.37
CA ARG A 39 33.87 -21.63 15.46
C ARG A 39 33.71 -23.06 14.95
N GLY A 40 32.98 -23.29 13.87
CA GLY A 40 32.85 -24.60 13.24
C GLY A 40 34.19 -25.21 12.83
N ARG A 41 35.05 -24.43 12.16
CA ARG A 41 36.41 -24.89 11.81
C ARG A 41 37.26 -25.25 13.02
N THR A 42 37.18 -24.45 14.09
CA THR A 42 37.91 -24.75 15.32
C THR A 42 37.36 -25.95 16.11
N VAL A 43 36.10 -26.36 15.87
CA VAL A 43 35.55 -27.61 16.43
C VAL A 43 36.11 -28.83 15.72
N GLU A 44 36.35 -28.75 14.41
CA GLU A 44 36.98 -29.84 13.64
C GLU A 44 38.36 -30.19 14.18
N GLU A 45 39.10 -29.19 14.68
CA GLU A 45 40.42 -29.31 15.31
C GLU A 45 40.39 -29.94 16.72
N LEU A 46 39.21 -30.12 17.34
CA LEU A 46 39.12 -30.72 18.67
C LEU A 46 39.54 -32.20 18.63
N PRO A 47 40.34 -32.65 19.62
CA PRO A 47 40.85 -34.01 19.68
C PRO A 47 39.72 -35.02 19.90
N SER A 48 39.77 -36.14 19.18
CA SER A 48 38.81 -37.25 19.35
C SER A 48 39.13 -38.12 20.57
N GLU A 49 40.38 -38.09 21.06
CA GLU A 49 40.82 -38.77 22.26
C GLU A 49 41.80 -37.91 23.07
N VAL A 50 41.76 -38.02 24.39
CA VAL A 50 42.72 -37.39 25.29
C VAL A 50 43.32 -38.46 26.20
N LYS A 51 44.64 -38.59 26.21
CA LYS A 51 45.37 -39.49 27.11
C LYS A 51 45.74 -38.76 28.39
N ILE A 52 45.42 -39.37 29.52
CA ILE A 52 45.74 -38.91 30.87
C ILE A 52 46.38 -40.09 31.59
N ASP A 53 47.71 -40.06 31.73
CA ASP A 53 48.54 -41.17 32.23
C ASP A 53 48.24 -42.50 31.51
N CYS A 54 47.62 -43.46 32.20
CA CYS A 54 47.24 -44.77 31.67
C CYS A 54 45.78 -44.84 31.17
N LEU A 55 45.06 -43.72 31.17
CA LEU A 55 43.66 -43.63 30.75
C LEU A 55 43.55 -42.93 29.39
N THR A 56 42.76 -43.50 28.48
CA THR A 56 42.36 -42.85 27.23
C THR A 56 40.89 -42.47 27.33
N VAL A 57 40.60 -41.18 27.25
CA VAL A 57 39.23 -40.64 27.28
C VAL A 57 38.78 -40.38 25.84
N ASN A 58 37.64 -40.97 25.45
CA ASN A 58 37.00 -40.69 24.18
C ASN A 58 36.25 -39.34 24.24
N CYS A 59 36.64 -38.39 23.39
CA CYS A 59 36.06 -37.04 23.32
C CYS A 59 35.07 -36.86 22.17
N VAL A 60 34.86 -37.88 21.32
CA VAL A 60 33.88 -37.84 20.21
C VAL A 60 32.47 -37.44 20.67
N PRO A 61 31.92 -37.96 21.79
CA PRO A 61 30.58 -37.55 22.24
C PRO A 61 30.47 -36.06 22.54
N VAL A 62 31.51 -35.48 23.15
CA VAL A 62 31.56 -34.04 23.46
C VAL A 62 31.72 -33.22 22.19
N LYS A 63 32.56 -33.66 21.25
CA LYS A 63 32.71 -33.02 19.95
C LYS A 63 31.37 -32.95 19.20
N ASN A 64 30.66 -34.08 19.09
CA ASN A 64 29.35 -34.13 18.47
C ASN A 64 28.32 -33.24 19.18
N ALA A 65 28.35 -33.17 20.51
CA ALA A 65 27.46 -32.28 21.26
C ALA A 65 27.74 -30.80 20.96
N VAL A 66 29.00 -30.41 20.83
CA VAL A 66 29.41 -29.05 20.46
C VAL A 66 29.00 -28.72 19.02
N GLU A 67 29.21 -29.65 18.07
CA GLU A 67 28.74 -29.51 16.70
C GLU A 67 27.22 -29.31 16.64
N GLN A 68 26.46 -30.07 17.43
CA GLN A 68 25.00 -29.92 17.52
C GLN A 68 24.60 -28.55 18.09
N ILE A 69 25.29 -28.03 19.10
CA ILE A 69 25.03 -26.69 19.65
C ILE A 69 25.27 -25.61 18.57
N LEU A 70 26.35 -25.72 17.79
CA LEU A 70 26.64 -24.79 16.70
C LEU A 70 25.57 -24.87 15.59
N GLN A 71 25.13 -26.08 15.24
CA GLN A 71 24.07 -26.28 14.26
C GLN A 71 22.74 -25.68 14.75
N ASN A 72 22.38 -25.89 16.01
CA ASN A 72 21.17 -25.30 16.59
C ASN A 72 21.24 -23.76 16.59
N LEU A 73 22.41 -23.18 16.85
CA LEU A 73 22.61 -21.73 16.77
C LEU A 73 22.50 -21.22 15.33
N PHE A 74 23.02 -21.96 14.35
CA PHE A 74 22.85 -21.65 12.93
C PHE A 74 21.36 -21.59 12.55
N GLU A 75 20.60 -22.61 12.94
CA GLU A 75 19.16 -22.69 12.67
C GLU A 75 18.38 -21.58 13.38
N ALA A 76 18.73 -21.26 14.63
CA ALA A 76 18.14 -20.13 15.35
C ALA A 76 18.39 -18.79 14.63
N LEU A 77 19.63 -18.54 14.16
CA LEU A 77 19.98 -17.35 13.36
C LEU A 77 19.21 -17.30 12.05
N LEU A 78 19.14 -18.41 11.31
CA LEU A 78 18.38 -18.50 10.06
C LEU A 78 16.90 -18.20 10.26
N ASN A 79 16.30 -18.80 11.29
CA ASN A 79 14.88 -18.62 11.58
C ASN A 79 14.58 -17.19 12.03
N CYS A 80 15.44 -16.59 12.86
CA CYS A 80 15.30 -15.20 13.26
C CYS A 80 15.42 -14.25 12.06
N LEU A 81 16.45 -14.41 11.21
CA LEU A 81 16.62 -13.60 10.01
C LEU A 81 15.42 -13.71 9.06
N ARG A 82 14.95 -14.94 8.80
CA ARG A 82 13.76 -15.19 7.97
C ARG A 82 12.52 -14.51 8.54
N ARG A 83 12.29 -14.60 9.86
CA ARG A 83 11.18 -13.91 10.53
C ARG A 83 11.30 -12.40 10.41
N SER A 84 12.51 -11.83 10.57
CA SER A 84 12.72 -10.39 10.42
C SER A 84 12.37 -9.92 9.01
N VAL A 85 12.85 -10.60 7.96
CA VAL A 85 12.50 -10.29 6.57
C VAL A 85 10.99 -10.39 6.35
N GLN A 86 10.36 -11.48 6.81
CA GLN A 86 8.92 -11.67 6.65
C GLN A 86 8.10 -10.59 7.36
N ALA A 87 8.50 -10.15 8.55
CA ALA A 87 7.82 -9.09 9.29
C ALA A 87 7.90 -7.73 8.56
N ASP A 88 9.07 -7.40 8.01
CA ASP A 88 9.27 -6.19 7.20
C ASP A 88 8.41 -6.24 5.92
N LEU A 89 8.35 -7.40 5.26
CA LEU A 89 7.52 -7.61 4.07
C LEU A 89 6.03 -7.52 4.36
N VAL A 90 5.53 -8.15 5.41
CA VAL A 90 4.10 -8.10 5.79
C VAL A 90 3.67 -6.65 6.07
N THR A 91 4.49 -5.91 6.81
CA THR A 91 4.21 -4.49 7.12
C THR A 91 4.20 -3.64 5.85
N THR A 92 5.18 -3.86 4.97
CA THR A 92 5.29 -3.15 3.67
C THR A 92 4.14 -3.49 2.73
N ASP A 93 3.74 -4.77 2.68
CA ASP A 93 2.66 -5.25 1.83
C ASP A 93 1.29 -4.72 2.27
N ALA A 94 1.05 -4.62 3.58
CA ALA A 94 -0.16 -4.01 4.13
C ALA A 94 -0.28 -2.53 3.74
N PHE A 95 0.81 -1.75 3.90
CA PHE A 95 0.86 -0.37 3.47
C PHE A 95 0.63 -0.23 1.97
N LEU A 96 1.34 -1.03 1.17
CA LEU A 96 1.22 -1.00 -0.29
C LEU A 96 -0.21 -1.32 -0.73
N SER A 97 -0.85 -2.31 -0.13
CA SER A 97 -2.21 -2.69 -0.50
C SER A 97 -3.22 -1.55 -0.23
N ASP A 98 -3.09 -0.86 0.91
CA ASP A 98 -3.89 0.33 1.23
C ASP A 98 -3.58 1.51 0.28
N ALA A 99 -2.30 1.81 0.06
CA ALA A 99 -1.88 2.89 -0.82
C ALA A 99 -2.31 2.69 -2.28
N LEU A 100 -2.16 1.47 -2.80
CA LEU A 100 -2.64 1.09 -4.14
C LEU A 100 -4.16 1.25 -4.24
N GLY A 101 -4.90 0.89 -3.19
CA GLY A 101 -6.35 1.10 -3.09
C GLY A 101 -6.71 2.59 -3.22
N LYS A 102 -6.05 3.45 -2.44
CA LYS A 102 -6.26 4.91 -2.47
C LYS A 102 -5.94 5.52 -3.83
N LEU A 103 -4.83 5.12 -4.45
CA LEU A 103 -4.40 5.63 -5.77
C LEU A 103 -5.27 5.14 -6.92
N SER A 104 -6.00 4.03 -6.74
CA SER A 104 -6.89 3.49 -7.77
C SER A 104 -8.24 4.20 -7.87
N VAL A 105 -8.60 5.02 -6.87
CA VAL A 105 -9.84 5.79 -6.87
C VAL A 105 -9.75 6.90 -7.91
N ARG A 106 -10.74 6.96 -8.81
CA ARG A 106 -10.88 8.01 -9.81
C ARG A 106 -11.89 9.05 -9.33
N PRO A 107 -11.45 10.23 -8.86
CA PRO A 107 -12.36 11.25 -8.32
C PRO A 107 -13.33 11.77 -9.39
N GLN A 108 -14.60 11.94 -9.03
CA GLN A 108 -15.68 12.43 -9.91
C GLN A 108 -16.16 13.84 -9.54
N THR A 109 -15.76 14.35 -8.38
CA THR A 109 -16.13 15.69 -7.89
C THR A 109 -14.90 16.50 -7.48
N MET A 110 -15.06 17.83 -7.39
CA MET A 110 -13.97 18.71 -6.94
C MET A 110 -13.53 18.42 -5.50
N GLU A 111 -14.46 18.05 -4.63
CA GLU A 111 -14.18 17.62 -3.25
C GLU A 111 -13.32 16.34 -3.23
N GLU A 112 -13.71 15.33 -4.03
CA GLU A 112 -12.93 14.10 -4.15
C GLU A 112 -11.54 14.33 -4.74
N MET A 113 -11.41 15.28 -5.68
CA MET A 113 -10.12 15.69 -6.25
C MET A 113 -9.19 16.28 -5.18
N ALA A 114 -9.72 17.11 -4.27
CA ALA A 114 -8.96 17.64 -3.14
C ALA A 114 -8.51 16.52 -2.20
N ILE A 115 -9.43 15.64 -1.81
CA ILE A 115 -9.13 14.48 -0.94
C ILE A 115 -8.08 13.56 -1.57
N ALA A 116 -8.16 13.31 -2.88
CA ALA A 116 -7.20 12.48 -3.61
C ALA A 116 -5.80 13.11 -3.59
N ARG A 117 -5.71 14.44 -3.74
CA ARG A 117 -4.45 15.18 -3.68
C ARG A 117 -3.81 15.11 -2.29
N ASP A 118 -4.59 15.33 -1.24
CA ASP A 118 -4.09 15.24 0.15
C ASP A 118 -3.55 13.85 0.47
N LYS A 119 -4.24 12.80 -0.01
CA LYS A 119 -3.77 11.41 0.11
C LYS A 119 -2.48 11.18 -0.67
N HIS A 120 -2.36 11.70 -1.89
CA HIS A 120 -1.13 11.59 -2.69
C HIS A 120 0.05 12.28 -2.00
N ASP A 121 -0.14 13.49 -1.47
CA ASP A 121 0.90 14.22 -0.75
C ASP A 121 1.38 13.47 0.50
N LEU A 122 0.46 12.84 1.24
CA LEU A 122 0.82 11.96 2.36
C LEU A 122 1.65 10.75 1.89
N LEU A 123 1.24 10.09 0.81
CA LEU A 123 1.95 8.94 0.26
C LEU A 123 3.35 9.31 -0.26
N THR A 124 3.51 10.50 -0.85
CA THR A 124 4.82 11.02 -1.27
C THR A 124 5.77 11.20 -0.08
N ARG A 125 5.27 11.69 1.07
CA ARG A 125 6.10 11.85 2.28
C ARG A 125 6.57 10.50 2.85
N GLU A 126 5.72 9.49 2.78
CA GLU A 126 6.01 8.15 3.30
C GLU A 126 6.86 7.29 2.34
N GLN A 127 6.98 7.70 1.08
CA GLN A 127 7.64 6.92 0.02
C GLN A 127 9.11 6.60 0.33
N SER A 128 9.87 7.56 0.87
CA SER A 128 11.29 7.35 1.20
C SER A 128 11.45 6.31 2.31
N ARG A 129 10.67 6.44 3.40
CA ARG A 129 10.66 5.50 4.51
C ARG A 129 10.32 4.08 4.07
N LEU A 130 9.40 3.94 3.11
CA LEU A 130 9.04 2.63 2.55
C LEU A 130 10.16 2.05 1.69
N ALA A 131 10.82 2.88 0.88
CA ALA A 131 11.96 2.46 0.07
C ALA A 131 13.12 1.96 0.95
N ASP A 132 13.45 2.68 2.03
CA ASP A 132 14.50 2.31 2.97
C ASP A 132 14.20 0.96 3.66
N ARG A 133 12.95 0.75 4.09
CA ARG A 133 12.50 -0.52 4.66
C ARG A 133 12.63 -1.68 3.68
N LEU A 134 12.20 -1.47 2.43
CA LEU A 134 12.29 -2.51 1.40
C LEU A 134 13.74 -2.83 1.05
N ALA A 135 14.62 -1.83 1.00
CA ALA A 135 16.06 -2.02 0.78
C ALA A 135 16.72 -2.80 1.93
N CYS A 136 16.39 -2.46 3.18
CA CYS A 136 16.86 -3.20 4.35
C CYS A 136 16.40 -4.67 4.31
N ALA A 137 15.13 -4.93 3.98
CA ALA A 137 14.61 -6.27 3.80
C ALA A 137 15.31 -7.01 2.64
N GLU A 138 15.66 -6.32 1.55
CA GLU A 138 16.38 -6.90 0.41
C GLU A 138 17.79 -7.36 0.81
N GLU A 139 18.53 -6.56 1.57
CA GLU A 139 19.87 -6.95 2.04
C GLU A 139 19.82 -8.11 3.03
N LYS A 140 18.84 -8.12 3.94
CA LYS A 140 18.61 -9.27 4.83
C LYS A 140 18.25 -10.54 4.05
N ASP A 141 17.42 -10.44 3.02
CA ASP A 141 17.05 -11.59 2.17
C ASP A 141 18.23 -12.05 1.30
N LYS A 142 19.10 -11.15 0.83
CA LYS A 142 20.36 -11.50 0.16
C LYS A 142 21.27 -12.32 1.07
N LEU A 143 21.44 -11.89 2.33
CA LEU A 143 22.18 -12.66 3.31
C LEU A 143 21.54 -14.03 3.52
N LEU A 144 20.22 -14.10 3.70
CA LEU A 144 19.48 -15.36 3.89
C LEU A 144 19.70 -16.35 2.73
N ARG A 145 19.63 -15.86 1.48
CA ARG A 145 19.95 -16.66 0.28
C ARG A 145 21.41 -17.11 0.26
N HIS A 146 22.34 -16.23 0.67
CA HIS A 146 23.76 -16.58 0.73
C HIS A 146 24.03 -17.71 1.73
N VAL A 147 23.40 -17.68 2.90
CA VAL A 147 23.67 -18.65 3.97
C VAL A 147 22.84 -19.93 3.87
N SER A 148 21.64 -19.89 3.29
CA SER A 148 20.72 -21.04 3.25
C SER A 148 20.33 -21.52 1.85
N GLY A 149 20.75 -20.81 0.79
CA GLY A 149 20.35 -21.09 -0.59
C GLY A 149 18.92 -20.65 -0.94
N CYS A 150 18.09 -20.35 0.05
CA CYS A 150 16.68 -19.99 -0.13
C CYS A 150 16.38 -18.62 0.51
N GLY A 151 15.63 -17.78 -0.21
CA GLY A 151 15.12 -16.51 0.30
C GLY A 151 13.68 -16.63 0.80
N VAL A 152 13.03 -15.49 0.96
CA VAL A 152 11.60 -15.39 1.26
C VAL A 152 10.80 -15.19 -0.04
N ASP A 153 9.93 -16.14 -0.38
CA ASP A 153 9.17 -16.12 -1.64
C ASP A 153 8.26 -14.88 -1.79
N ALA A 154 7.68 -14.41 -0.67
CA ALA A 154 6.81 -13.24 -0.62
C ALA A 154 7.50 -11.95 -1.09
N PHE A 155 8.83 -11.90 -1.07
CA PHE A 155 9.60 -10.73 -1.48
C PHE A 155 9.29 -10.31 -2.92
N SER A 156 9.15 -11.28 -3.83
CA SER A 156 8.86 -11.04 -5.25
C SER A 156 7.52 -10.33 -5.47
N ASN A 157 6.50 -10.73 -4.71
CA ASN A 157 5.16 -10.14 -4.75
C ASN A 157 5.17 -8.71 -4.20
N THR A 158 5.81 -8.48 -3.04
CA THR A 158 5.93 -7.15 -2.45
C THR A 158 6.71 -6.20 -3.38
N LYS A 159 7.78 -6.66 -4.03
CA LYS A 159 8.54 -5.87 -5.02
C LYS A 159 7.69 -5.50 -6.23
N SER A 160 6.82 -6.41 -6.67
CA SER A 160 5.88 -6.16 -7.76
C SER A 160 4.82 -5.11 -7.39
N LYS A 161 4.28 -5.18 -6.17
CA LYS A 161 3.37 -4.15 -5.62
C LYS A 161 4.05 -2.79 -5.48
N TRP A 162 5.30 -2.76 -5.02
CA TRP A 162 6.10 -1.54 -4.93
C TRP A 162 6.30 -0.90 -6.31
N ALA A 163 6.66 -1.68 -7.33
CA ALA A 163 6.78 -1.17 -8.71
C ALA A 163 5.44 -0.60 -9.22
N LYS A 164 4.33 -1.30 -8.97
CA LYS A 164 2.98 -0.79 -9.31
C LYS A 164 2.64 0.51 -8.57
N PHE A 165 3.01 0.60 -7.29
CA PHE A 165 2.80 1.80 -6.49
C PHE A 165 3.57 2.99 -7.06
N GLN A 166 4.85 2.81 -7.41
CA GLN A 166 5.68 3.85 -8.04
C GLN A 166 5.05 4.34 -9.36
N LEU A 167 4.64 3.41 -10.24
CA LEU A 167 3.97 3.77 -11.50
C LEU A 167 2.69 4.59 -11.28
N MET A 168 1.87 4.23 -10.30
CA MET A 168 0.64 4.98 -10.00
C MET A 168 0.93 6.34 -9.35
N MET A 169 1.95 6.43 -8.50
CA MET A 169 2.41 7.71 -7.94
C MET A 169 2.88 8.67 -9.04
N ASP A 170 3.62 8.17 -10.02
CA ASP A 170 4.16 8.97 -11.14
C ASP A 170 3.05 9.41 -12.10
N SER A 171 2.07 8.54 -12.36
CA SER A 171 0.94 8.82 -13.27
C SER A 171 -0.23 9.56 -12.61
N PHE A 172 -0.19 9.79 -11.29
CA PHE A 172 -1.29 10.43 -10.56
C PHE A 172 -1.68 11.80 -11.12
N LYS A 173 -0.69 12.65 -11.46
CA LYS A 173 -0.96 13.98 -12.03
C LYS A 173 -1.68 13.89 -13.39
N LEU A 174 -1.31 12.91 -14.21
CA LEU A 174 -1.96 12.68 -15.50
C LEU A 174 -3.42 12.28 -15.29
N MET A 175 -3.67 11.33 -14.39
CA MET A 175 -5.02 10.89 -14.02
C MET A 175 -5.88 12.05 -13.50
N MET A 176 -5.34 12.90 -12.63
CA MET A 176 -6.06 14.07 -12.10
C MET A 176 -6.44 15.07 -13.20
N ASN A 177 -5.53 15.35 -14.13
CA ASN A 177 -5.83 16.24 -15.25
C ASN A 177 -6.90 15.64 -16.17
N GLU A 178 -6.86 14.33 -16.41
CA GLU A 178 -7.90 13.64 -17.17
C GLU A 178 -9.27 13.75 -16.49
N GLN A 179 -9.36 13.49 -15.18
CA GLN A 179 -10.63 13.63 -14.44
C GLN A 179 -11.15 15.07 -14.45
N LEU A 180 -10.28 16.07 -14.35
CA LEU A 180 -10.66 17.48 -14.44
C LEU A 180 -11.29 17.81 -15.80
N ASN A 181 -10.68 17.34 -16.89
CA ASN A 181 -11.21 17.54 -18.25
C ASN A 181 -12.58 16.87 -18.41
N VAL A 182 -12.76 15.67 -17.86
CA VAL A 182 -14.06 14.97 -17.87
C VAL A 182 -15.13 15.76 -17.11
N MET A 183 -14.81 16.29 -15.93
CA MET A 183 -15.75 17.12 -15.16
C MET A 183 -16.14 18.39 -15.92
N GLN A 184 -15.18 19.07 -16.54
CA GLN A 184 -15.46 20.26 -17.36
C GLN A 184 -16.37 19.94 -18.56
N SER A 185 -16.09 18.84 -19.27
CA SER A 185 -16.93 18.36 -20.37
C SER A 185 -18.35 18.03 -19.92
N ASN A 186 -18.49 17.38 -18.76
CA ASN A 186 -19.78 17.06 -18.17
C ASN A 186 -20.55 18.34 -17.81
N LEU A 187 -19.90 19.33 -17.20
CA LEU A 187 -20.53 20.63 -16.91
C LEU A 187 -20.96 21.36 -18.19
N ASP A 188 -20.08 21.44 -19.19
CA ASP A 188 -20.38 22.05 -20.49
C ASP A 188 -21.59 21.39 -21.18
N SER A 189 -21.66 20.06 -21.17
CA SER A 189 -22.79 19.32 -21.73
C SER A 189 -24.11 19.59 -20.98
N ARG A 190 -24.08 19.68 -19.64
CA ARG A 190 -25.26 20.03 -18.82
C ARG A 190 -25.73 21.46 -19.11
N VAL A 191 -24.81 22.41 -19.21
CA VAL A 191 -25.11 23.80 -19.57
C VAL A 191 -25.74 23.86 -20.97
N LYS A 192 -25.15 23.18 -21.97
CA LYS A 192 -25.71 23.13 -23.33
C LYS A 192 -27.11 22.52 -23.37
N ALA A 193 -27.34 21.43 -22.62
CA ALA A 193 -28.65 20.81 -22.52
C ALA A 193 -29.70 21.77 -21.90
N PHE A 194 -29.33 22.49 -20.85
CA PHE A 194 -30.19 23.50 -20.23
C PHE A 194 -30.50 24.67 -21.18
N VAL A 195 -29.49 25.20 -21.88
CA VAL A 195 -29.69 26.25 -22.89
C VAL A 195 -30.65 25.80 -23.98
N ALA A 196 -30.48 24.58 -24.50
CA ALA A 196 -31.39 24.02 -25.49
C ALA A 196 -32.83 23.83 -24.95
N GLN A 197 -32.98 23.49 -23.66
CA GLN A 197 -34.29 23.44 -23.01
C GLN A 197 -34.93 24.83 -22.92
N MET A 198 -34.17 25.85 -22.52
CA MET A 198 -34.61 27.25 -22.46
C MET A 198 -35.02 27.79 -23.83
N GLU A 199 -34.26 27.50 -24.90
CA GLU A 199 -34.61 27.91 -26.27
C GLU A 199 -35.93 27.29 -26.73
N ARG A 200 -36.15 26.00 -26.42
CA ARG A 200 -37.42 25.32 -26.72
C ARG A 200 -38.58 25.92 -25.95
N PHE A 201 -38.40 26.11 -24.64
CA PHE A 201 -39.41 26.75 -23.79
C PHE A 201 -39.78 28.14 -24.32
N PHE A 202 -38.79 28.97 -24.65
CA PHE A 202 -39.01 30.30 -25.20
C PHE A 202 -39.77 30.27 -26.53
N THR A 203 -39.41 29.33 -27.42
CA THR A 203 -40.09 29.16 -28.72
C THR A 203 -41.56 28.78 -28.53
N CYS A 204 -41.84 27.81 -27.65
CA CYS A 204 -43.20 27.39 -27.38
C CYS A 204 -44.01 28.49 -26.67
N TRP A 205 -43.40 29.24 -25.75
CA TRP A 205 -44.02 30.42 -25.14
C TRP A 205 -44.39 31.48 -26.19
N GLN A 206 -43.47 31.82 -27.10
CA GLN A 206 -43.75 32.81 -28.15
C GLN A 206 -44.94 32.42 -29.03
N GLN A 207 -45.12 31.13 -29.30
CA GLN A 207 -46.23 30.60 -30.10
C GLN A 207 -47.55 30.53 -29.32
N ALA A 208 -47.49 30.24 -28.01
CA ALA A 208 -48.66 29.98 -27.17
C ALA A 208 -49.10 31.18 -26.32
N GLN A 209 -48.35 32.28 -26.32
CA GLN A 209 -48.68 33.45 -25.51
C GLN A 209 -50.06 34.04 -25.90
N PRO A 210 -50.90 34.38 -24.92
CA PRO A 210 -52.20 35.00 -25.19
C PRO A 210 -52.03 36.36 -25.90
N SER A 211 -52.89 36.63 -26.89
CA SER A 211 -52.91 37.94 -27.57
C SER A 211 -53.21 39.07 -26.59
N THR A 212 -52.55 40.22 -26.75
CA THR A 212 -52.79 41.43 -25.93
C THR A 212 -54.23 41.93 -26.01
N ASN A 213 -54.94 41.61 -27.10
CA ASN A 213 -56.32 42.05 -27.31
C ASN A 213 -57.34 41.09 -26.69
N LEU A 214 -56.91 39.99 -26.06
CA LEU A 214 -57.81 39.00 -25.45
C LEU A 214 -58.62 39.58 -24.28
N ILE A 215 -58.07 40.60 -23.60
CA ILE A 215 -58.74 41.30 -22.50
C ILE A 215 -59.83 42.24 -23.04
N GLU A 216 -59.63 42.81 -24.23
CA GLU A 216 -60.57 43.72 -24.88
C GLU A 216 -61.76 42.98 -25.49
N SER A 217 -61.62 41.69 -25.84
CA SER A 217 -62.70 40.88 -26.42
C SER A 217 -63.80 40.49 -25.41
N GLY A 218 -63.52 40.57 -24.11
CA GLY A 218 -64.48 40.24 -23.04
C GLY A 218 -64.85 38.74 -22.93
N ASP A 219 -64.18 37.85 -23.67
CA ASP A 219 -64.47 36.41 -23.63
C ASP A 219 -63.89 35.75 -22.38
N ARG A 220 -64.75 35.60 -21.36
CA ARG A 220 -64.40 35.01 -20.07
C ARG A 220 -63.85 33.58 -20.19
N LYS A 221 -64.28 32.77 -21.16
CA LYS A 221 -63.78 31.39 -21.32
C LYS A 221 -62.34 31.39 -21.85
N GLN A 222 -62.05 32.21 -22.85
CA GLN A 222 -60.70 32.33 -23.39
C GLN A 222 -59.73 32.93 -22.38
N CYS A 223 -60.16 33.90 -21.57
CA CYS A 223 -59.36 34.44 -20.48
C CYS A 223 -59.01 33.40 -19.41
N LEU A 224 -59.96 32.54 -19.02
CA LEU A 224 -59.70 31.46 -18.06
C LEU A 224 -58.72 30.42 -18.62
N ALA A 225 -58.88 30.02 -19.89
CA ALA A 225 -57.96 29.10 -20.55
C ALA A 225 -56.53 29.70 -20.66
N ALA A 226 -56.41 30.99 -20.98
CA ALA A 226 -55.13 31.69 -20.99
C ALA A 226 -54.45 31.69 -19.61
N VAL A 227 -55.22 31.87 -18.53
CA VAL A 227 -54.71 31.81 -17.15
C VAL A 227 -54.20 30.41 -16.80
N GLU A 228 -54.90 29.35 -17.17
CA GLU A 228 -54.45 27.97 -16.94
C GLU A 228 -53.15 27.67 -17.70
N THR A 229 -53.08 28.08 -18.98
CA THR A 229 -51.86 27.98 -19.78
C THR A 229 -50.70 28.69 -19.10
N ILE A 230 -50.85 29.99 -18.73
CA ILE A 230 -49.80 30.76 -18.05
C ILE A 230 -49.35 30.10 -16.75
N LYS A 231 -50.26 29.52 -15.96
CA LYS A 231 -49.90 28.78 -14.73
C LYS A 231 -49.00 27.58 -15.04
N SER A 232 -49.37 26.79 -16.04
CA SER A 232 -48.55 25.66 -16.48
C SER A 232 -47.14 26.09 -16.92
N TRP A 233 -47.01 27.18 -17.69
CA TRP A 233 -45.72 27.74 -18.10
C TRP A 233 -44.89 28.20 -16.91
N LYS A 234 -45.54 28.82 -15.91
CA LYS A 234 -44.88 29.23 -14.67
C LYS A 234 -44.32 28.01 -13.92
N ASP A 235 -45.08 26.93 -13.82
CA ASP A 235 -44.64 25.71 -13.13
C ASP A 235 -43.45 25.06 -13.87
N GLU A 236 -43.49 25.01 -15.20
CA GLU A 236 -42.37 24.51 -16.02
C GLU A 236 -41.11 25.38 -15.87
N PHE A 237 -41.27 26.71 -15.84
CA PHE A 237 -40.17 27.64 -15.60
C PHE A 237 -39.54 27.46 -14.22
N VAL A 238 -40.36 27.25 -13.18
CA VAL A 238 -39.88 26.95 -11.82
C VAL A 238 -39.07 25.65 -11.80
N GLU A 239 -39.44 24.64 -12.58
CA GLU A 239 -38.68 23.39 -12.67
C GLU A 239 -37.35 23.56 -13.41
N MET A 240 -37.32 24.38 -14.47
CA MET A 240 -36.07 24.79 -15.12
C MET A 240 -35.17 25.57 -14.17
N GLU A 241 -35.71 26.47 -13.34
CA GLU A 241 -34.93 27.22 -12.36
C GLU A 241 -34.27 26.28 -11.33
N LYS A 242 -34.95 25.22 -10.89
CA LYS A 242 -34.33 24.17 -10.06
C LYS A 242 -33.20 23.45 -10.79
N THR A 243 -33.42 23.07 -12.04
CA THR A 243 -32.42 22.38 -12.87
C THR A 243 -31.15 23.24 -13.03
N TRP A 244 -31.31 24.55 -13.22
CA TRP A 244 -30.19 25.51 -13.26
C TRP A 244 -29.42 25.56 -11.94
N ASN A 245 -30.12 25.59 -10.81
CA ASN A 245 -29.50 25.60 -9.49
C ASN A 245 -28.71 24.32 -9.17
N GLU A 246 -29.03 23.18 -9.80
CA GLU A 246 -28.26 21.94 -9.68
C GLU A 246 -27.00 21.90 -10.56
N ILE A 247 -26.92 22.75 -11.59
CA ILE A 247 -25.76 22.86 -12.49
C ILE A 247 -24.65 23.72 -11.87
N LEU A 248 -25.03 24.72 -11.07
CA LEU A 248 -24.14 25.57 -10.27
C LEU A 248 -23.52 24.82 -9.09
#